data_AF-A0A0L8G576-F1
#
_entry.id   AF-A0A0L8G576-F1
#
_cell.length_a   1.000
_cell.length_b   1.000
_cell.length_c   1.000
_cell.angle_alpha   90.00
_cell.angle_beta   90.00
_cell.angle_gamma   90.00
#
_symmetry.space_group_name_H-M   'P 1'
#
loop_
_entity.id
_entity.type
_entity.pdbx_description
1 polymer ?
#
loop_
_entity_poly.entity_id
_entity_poly.type
_entity_poly.pdbx_seq_one_letter_code
_entity_poly.pdbx_strand_id
1 'polypeptide(L)'
;MSNPKSWGQSFEFLIRSEDGVQLFKQYLKSQFCDENLDFWLAVENFRENLDEDELTKQAGIIVKTYVSKKATRAVSIFVVNFLLEALVSKVSPWT
;
A
#
# COMPACT_ATOMS: atom_id res chain seq x y z
N MET A 1 -1.10 20.60 3.39
CA MET A 1 -0.28 19.98 2.33
C MET A 1 1.01 19.48 2.97
N SER A 2 1.29 18.18 2.88
CA SER A 2 2.55 17.60 3.35
C SER A 2 3.70 18.04 2.44
N ASN A 3 4.86 18.41 2.99
CA ASN A 3 6.05 18.69 2.22
C ASN A 3 6.52 17.42 1.46
N PRO A 4 6.57 17.38 0.11
CA PRO A 4 6.96 16.18 -0.63
C PRO A 4 8.34 15.61 -0.25
N LYS A 5 9.24 16.44 0.28
CA LYS A 5 10.56 15.99 0.77
C LYS A 5 10.46 15.03 1.96
N SER A 6 9.40 15.08 2.76
CA SER A 6 9.26 14.18 3.91
C SER A 6 8.84 12.77 3.50
N TRP A 7 8.29 12.57 2.30
CA TRP A 7 7.85 11.25 1.82
C TRP A 7 8.99 10.25 1.71
N GLY A 8 10.18 10.72 1.31
CA GLY A 8 11.39 9.87 1.24
C GLY A 8 12.02 9.56 2.61
N GLN A 9 11.57 10.23 3.68
CA GLN A 9 12.10 10.04 5.04
C GLN A 9 11.39 8.92 5.79
N SER A 10 10.10 8.70 5.51
CA SER A 10 9.33 7.63 6.13
C SER A 10 8.12 7.26 5.26
N PHE A 11 7.87 5.95 5.17
CA PHE A 11 6.66 5.44 4.54
C PHE A 11 5.41 6.06 5.14
N GLU A 12 5.36 6.25 6.47
CA GLU A 12 4.26 6.93 7.19
C GLU A 12 3.95 8.33 6.66
N PHE A 13 4.98 9.09 6.29
CA PHE A 13 4.77 10.44 5.75
C PHE A 13 4.25 10.41 4.32
N LEU A 14 4.63 9.40 3.54
CA LEU A 14 4.12 9.17 2.19
C LEU A 14 2.64 8.79 2.21
N ILE A 15 2.25 7.81 3.04
CA ILE A 15 0.87 7.29 3.09
C ILE A 15 -0.15 8.23 3.73
N ARG A 16 0.29 9.17 4.59
CA ARG A 16 -0.59 10.20 5.18
C ARG A 16 -0.87 11.36 4.23
N SER A 17 -0.24 11.37 3.06
CA SER A 17 -0.44 12.36 2.03
C SER A 17 -1.27 11.79 0.89
N GLU A 18 -2.39 12.43 0.56
CA GLU A 18 -3.22 12.01 -0.58
C GLU A 18 -2.41 12.01 -1.90
N ASP A 19 -1.64 13.07 -2.13
CA ASP A 19 -0.75 13.20 -3.29
C ASP A 19 0.35 12.11 -3.27
N GLY A 20 0.93 11.85 -2.09
CA GLY A 20 1.95 10.82 -1.91
C GLY A 20 1.43 9.42 -2.21
N VAL A 21 0.23 9.09 -1.73
CA VAL A 21 -0.46 7.82 -2.01
C VAL A 21 -0.77 7.69 -3.49
N GLN A 22 -1.30 8.73 -4.14
CA GLN A 22 -1.61 8.68 -5.57
C GLN A 22 -0.36 8.46 -6.43
N LEU A 23 0.71 9.21 -6.17
CA LEU A 23 1.98 9.08 -6.88
C LEU A 23 2.59 7.69 -6.68
N PHE A 24 2.62 7.21 -5.43
CA PHE A 24 3.16 5.89 -5.12
C PHE A 24 2.34 4.76 -5.75
N LYS A 25 1.00 4.89 -5.76
CA LYS A 25 0.12 3.95 -6.44
C LYS A 25 0.37 3.90 -7.95
N GLN A 26 0.60 5.05 -8.59
CA GLN A 26 0.98 5.08 -10.01
C GLN A 26 2.32 4.40 -10.26
N TYR A 27 3.31 4.61 -9.38
CA TYR A 27 4.58 3.91 -9.45
C TYR A 27 4.41 2.40 -9.33
N LEU A 28 3.66 1.92 -8.33
CA LEU A 28 3.42 0.49 -8.16
C LEU A 28 2.65 -0.13 -9.33
N LYS A 29 1.71 0.60 -9.94
CA LYS A 29 1.04 0.14 -11.17
C LYS A 29 2.02 -0.08 -12.31
N SER A 30 3.03 0.79 -12.46
CA SER A 30 4.08 0.62 -13.47
C SER A 30 4.94 -0.62 -13.24
N GLN A 31 4.96 -1.12 -12.00
CA GLN A 31 5.69 -2.31 -11.57
C GLN A 31 4.75 -3.52 -11.36
N PHE A 32 3.48 -3.41 -11.79
CA PHE A 32 2.45 -4.46 -11.66
C PHE A 32 2.29 -5.01 -10.23
N CYS A 33 2.30 -4.13 -9.24
CA CYS A 33 2.34 -4.51 -7.81
C CYS A 33 1.51 -3.59 -6.91
N ASP A 34 0.60 -2.81 -7.49
CA ASP A 34 -0.24 -1.84 -6.77
C ASP A 34 -1.25 -2.51 -5.82
N GLU A 35 -1.50 -3.80 -5.99
CA GLU A 35 -2.29 -4.61 -5.05
C GLU A 35 -1.69 -4.64 -3.65
N ASN A 36 -0.37 -4.46 -3.51
CA ASN A 36 0.28 -4.45 -2.20
C ASN A 36 -0.11 -3.20 -1.38
N LEU A 37 -0.20 -2.04 -2.03
CA LEU A 37 -0.64 -0.80 -1.39
C LEU A 37 -2.15 -0.84 -1.12
N ASP A 38 -2.93 -1.35 -2.08
CA ASP A 38 -4.39 -1.51 -1.90
C ASP A 38 -4.72 -2.45 -0.72
N PHE A 39 -3.97 -3.55 -0.58
CA PHE A 39 -4.09 -4.43 0.57
C PHE A 39 -3.71 -3.75 1.88
N TRP A 40 -2.57 -3.04 1.91
CA TRP A 40 -2.11 -2.33 3.11
C TRP A 40 -3.16 -1.31 3.59
N LEU A 41 -3.70 -0.50 2.69
CA LEU A 41 -4.76 0.47 3.01
C LEU A 41 -6.04 -0.22 3.48
N ALA A 42 -6.42 -1.34 2.88
CA ALA A 42 -7.59 -2.11 3.30
C ALA A 42 -7.42 -2.68 4.71
N VAL A 43 -6.21 -3.14 5.07
CA VAL A 43 -5.89 -3.62 6.42
C VAL A 43 -5.90 -2.47 7.43
N GLU A 44 -5.38 -1.30 7.10
CA GLU A 44 -5.46 -0.14 8.01
C GLU A 44 -6.90 0.29 8.26
N ASN A 45 -7.73 0.36 7.23
CA ASN A 45 -9.16 0.66 7.39
C ASN A 45 -9.88 -0.43 8.22
N PHE A 46 -9.48 -1.70 8.07
CA PHE A 46 -9.98 -2.80 8.89
C PHE A 46 -9.59 -2.67 10.37
N ARG A 47 -8.51 -1.97 10.71
CA ARG A 47 -8.06 -1.73 12.09
C ARG A 47 -8.76 -0.57 12.78
N GLU A 48 -9.61 0.18 12.06
CA GLU A 48 -10.46 1.20 12.67
C GLU A 48 -11.58 0.57 13.51
N ASN A 49 -12.22 1.36 14.38
CA ASN A 49 -13.27 0.88 15.29
C ASN A 49 -14.59 0.60 14.54
N LEU A 50 -14.63 -0.50 13.80
CA LEU A 50 -15.82 -1.05 13.15
C LEU A 50 -16.62 -1.94 14.11
N ASP A 51 -17.92 -2.07 13.89
CA ASP A 51 -18.74 -3.08 14.57
C ASP A 51 -18.43 -4.50 14.06
N GLU A 52 -18.87 -5.52 14.80
CA GLU A 52 -18.53 -6.93 14.56
C GLU A 52 -19.02 -7.46 13.20
N ASP A 53 -20.16 -6.98 12.72
CA ASP A 53 -20.74 -7.36 11.43
C ASP A 53 -19.93 -6.75 10.27
N GLU A 54 -19.57 -5.48 10.38
CA GLU A 54 -18.75 -4.81 9.36
C GLU A 54 -17.31 -5.36 9.37
N LEU A 55 -16.74 -5.70 10.53
CA LEU A 55 -15.46 -6.41 10.62
C LEU A 55 -15.50 -7.74 9.86
N THR A 56 -16.51 -8.57 10.10
CA THR A 56 -16.64 -9.88 9.44
C THR A 56 -16.73 -9.74 7.92
N LYS A 57 -17.50 -8.77 7.46
CA LYS A 57 -17.66 -8.46 6.03
C LYS A 57 -16.37 -7.93 5.40
N GLN A 58 -15.69 -6.97 6.03
CA GLN A 58 -14.42 -6.42 5.55
C GLN A 58 -13.33 -7.50 5.50
N ALA A 59 -13.23 -8.34 6.53
CA ALA A 59 -12.31 -9.48 6.55
C ALA A 59 -12.57 -10.43 5.37
N GLY A 60 -13.84 -10.77 5.11
CA GLY A 60 -14.21 -11.61 3.96
C GLY A 60 -13.80 -11.00 2.61
N ILE A 61 -13.98 -9.69 2.45
CA ILE A 61 -13.58 -8.96 1.24
C ILE A 61 -12.05 -8.99 1.06
N ILE A 62 -11.29 -8.68 2.12
CA ILE A 62 -9.82 -8.66 2.09
C ILE A 62 -9.28 -10.04 1.73
N VAL A 63 -9.79 -11.09 2.39
CA VAL A 63 -9.36 -12.47 2.14
C VAL A 63 -9.65 -12.88 0.70
N LYS A 64 -10.86 -12.63 0.20
CA LYS A 64 -11.24 -13.00 -1.17
C LYS A 64 -10.43 -12.24 -2.22
N THR A 65 -10.09 -10.98 -1.97
CA THR A 65 -9.48 -10.09 -2.95
C THR A 65 -7.96 -10.23 -3.01
N TYR A 66 -7.29 -10.44 -1.87
CA TYR A 66 -5.83 -10.34 -1.75
C TYR A 66 -5.12 -11.59 -1.23
N VAL A 67 -5.80 -12.47 -0.48
CA VAL A 67 -5.15 -13.58 0.26
C VAL A 67 -5.50 -14.97 -0.30
N SER A 68 -6.73 -15.16 -0.77
CA SER A 68 -7.23 -16.44 -1.26
C SER A 68 -6.36 -16.98 -2.41
N LYS A 69 -6.22 -18.31 -2.50
CA LYS A 69 -5.53 -18.96 -3.65
C LYS A 69 -6.13 -18.61 -5.01
N LYS A 70 -7.37 -18.14 -5.04
CA LYS A 70 -8.10 -17.70 -6.24
C LYS A 70 -8.20 -16.18 -6.36
N ALA A 71 -7.48 -15.44 -5.51
CA ALA A 71 -7.46 -13.99 -5.54
C ALA A 71 -6.91 -13.49 -6.89
N THR A 72 -7.68 -12.62 -7.56
CA THR A 72 -7.25 -11.98 -8.81
C THR A 72 -6.25 -10.85 -8.58
N ARG A 73 -6.12 -10.38 -7.33
CA ARG A 73 -5.17 -9.36 -6.88
C ARG A 73 -4.32 -9.86 -5.72
N ALA A 74 -3.80 -11.09 -5.83
CA ALA A 74 -3.03 -11.72 -4.76
C ALA A 74 -1.78 -10.91 -4.40
N VAL A 75 -1.60 -10.63 -3.11
CA VAL A 75 -0.43 -9.92 -2.58
C VAL A 75 0.80 -10.81 -2.63
N SER A 76 1.94 -10.25 -3.05
CA SER A 76 3.22 -10.95 -3.11
C SER A 76 4.23 -10.33 -2.15
N ILE A 77 4.49 -11.01 -1.03
CA ILE A 77 5.39 -10.54 0.04
C ILE A 77 6.82 -10.30 -0.47
N PHE A 78 7.26 -11.07 -1.46
CA PHE A 78 8.60 -10.95 -2.06
C PHE A 78 8.78 -9.67 -2.88
N VAL A 79 7.70 -9.12 -3.44
CA VAL A 79 7.74 -7.96 -4.34
C VAL A 79 7.83 -6.65 -3.54
N VAL A 80 7.22 -6.59 -2.36
CA VAL A 80 7.17 -5.37 -1.53
C VAL A 80 8.57 -4.91 -1.10
N ASN A 81 9.42 -5.83 -0.64
CA ASN A 81 10.75 -5.47 -0.15
C ASN A 81 11.67 -4.95 -1.28
N PHE A 82 11.63 -5.60 -2.45
CA PHE A 82 12.42 -5.22 -3.61
C PHE A 82 12.04 -3.83 -4.16
N LEU A 83 10.75 -3.47 -4.10
CA LEU A 83 10.27 -2.21 -4.65
C LEU A 83 10.47 -1.01 -3.73
N LEU A 84 10.45 -1.21 -2.41
CA LEU A 84 10.84 -0.17 -1.45
C LEU A 84 12.29 0.24 -1.67
N GLU A 85 13.19 -0.73 -1.86
CA GLU A 85 14.59 -0.46 -2.21
C GLU A 85 14.72 0.29 -3.54
N ALA A 86 13.99 -0.13 -4.57
CA ALA A 86 13.98 0.53 -5.88
C ALA A 86 13.42 1.96 -5.85
N LEU A 87 12.38 2.22 -5.05
CA LEU A 87 11.81 3.56 -4.87
C LEU A 87 12.79 4.48 -4.13
N VAL A 88 13.38 4.00 -3.02
CA VAL A 88 14.39 4.76 -2.26
C VAL A 88 15.59 5.09 -3.14
N SER A 89 16.03 4.15 -3.98
CA SER A 89 17.11 4.38 -4.94
C SER A 89 16.76 5.45 -5.99
N LYS A 90 15.51 5.49 -6.49
CA LYS A 90 15.08 6.47 -7.51
C LYS A 90 14.77 7.86 -6.96
N VAL A 91 14.40 7.97 -5.68
CA VAL A 91 14.10 9.24 -5.00
C VAL A 91 15.37 9.91 -4.44
N SER A 92 16.50 9.19 -4.38
CA SER A 92 17.80 9.71 -3.94
C SER A 92 18.83 10.00 -5.06
N PRO A 93 18.59 10.88 -6.06
CA PRO A 93 19.69 11.41 -6.88
C PRO A 93 20.60 12.42 -6.15
N TRP A 94 20.33 12.73 -4.87
CA TRP A 94 21.07 13.73 -4.08
C TRP A 94 21.40 13.25 -2.68
N THR A 95 22.05 12.08 -2.59
CA THR A 95 22.88 11.70 -1.43
C THR A 95 24.30 11.48 -1.91
#